data_AF-A0A7V1WCI5-F1
#
_entry.id   AF-A0A7V1WCI5-F1
#
_cell.length_a   1.000
_cell.length_b   1.000
_cell.length_c   1.000
_cell.angle_alpha   90.00
_cell.angle_beta   90.00
_cell.angle_gamma   90.00
#
_symmetry.space_group_name_H-M   'P 1'
#
loop_
_entity.id
_entity.type
_entity.pdbx_description
1 polymer ?
#
loop_
_entity_poly.entity_id
_entity_poly.type
_entity_poly.pdbx_seq_one_letter_code
_entity_poly.pdbx_strand_id
1 'polypeptide(L)'
;MGRRILLEHEGRAALLEETPAPEVELQEAVKRNPELLPIEDFGMAGPLLVIGRETTLPSGAVDLVGLSRAGDLLLVEFKVGPANPDFRHATSQLLDYGSHLWEKGVEDLE
;
A
#
# COMPACT_ATOMS: atom_id res chain seq x y z
N MET A 1 -21.17 -12.00 11.86
CA MET A 1 -20.73 -13.11 10.98
C MET A 1 -19.80 -12.52 9.94
N GLY A 2 -18.55 -12.97 9.87
CA GLY A 2 -17.61 -12.55 8.84
C GLY A 2 -18.05 -13.05 7.46
N ARG A 3 -17.60 -12.40 6.38
CA ARG A 3 -17.84 -12.91 5.03
C ARG A 3 -17.10 -14.23 4.85
N ARG A 4 -17.73 -15.18 4.16
CA ARG A 4 -17.10 -16.46 3.78
C ARG A 4 -16.78 -16.42 2.31
N ILE A 5 -15.57 -16.83 1.93
CA ILE A 5 -15.08 -16.86 0.56
C ILE A 5 -14.73 -18.32 0.24
N LEU A 6 -15.30 -18.85 -0.84
CA LEU A 6 -14.87 -20.14 -1.38
C LEU A 6 -13.79 -19.88 -2.42
N LEU A 7 -12.57 -20.33 -2.14
CA LEU A 7 -11.44 -20.27 -3.06
C LEU A 7 -11.30 -21.63 -3.74
N GLU A 8 -11.43 -21.67 -5.07
CA GLU A 8 -11.13 -22.86 -5.87
C GLU A 8 -9.89 -22.61 -6.71
N HIS A 9 -8.88 -23.46 -6.54
CA HIS A 9 -7.63 -23.39 -7.30
C HIS A 9 -7.15 -24.81 -7.65
N GLU A 10 -6.95 -25.09 -8.94
CA GLU A 10 -6.52 -26.39 -9.46
C GLU A 10 -7.31 -27.60 -8.92
N GLY A 11 -8.63 -27.46 -8.81
CA GLY A 11 -9.52 -28.52 -8.32
C GLY A 11 -9.50 -28.73 -6.81
N ARG A 12 -8.76 -27.90 -6.06
CA ARG A 12 -8.83 -27.84 -4.59
C ARG A 12 -9.70 -26.67 -4.17
N ALA A 13 -10.64 -26.94 -3.26
CA ALA A 13 -11.50 -25.93 -2.67
C ALA A 13 -11.07 -25.65 -1.23
N ALA A 14 -10.96 -24.37 -0.87
CA ALA A 14 -10.72 -23.90 0.48
C ALA A 14 -11.82 -22.91 0.87
N LEU A 15 -12.41 -23.09 2.04
CA LEU A 15 -13.30 -22.11 2.64
C LEU A 15 -12.47 -21.16 3.48
N LEU A 16 -12.44 -19.89 3.10
CA LEU A 16 -11.82 -18.82 3.84
C LEU A 16 -12.89 -18.04 4.60
N GLU A 17 -12.58 -17.65 5.84
CA GLU A 17 -13.41 -16.75 6.62
C GLU A 17 -12.68 -15.42 6.79
N GLU A 18 -13.38 -14.33 6.46
CA GLU A 18 -12.87 -12.98 6.66
C GLU A 18 -12.65 -12.72 8.15
N THR A 19 -11.43 -12.34 8.48
CA THR A 19 -11.04 -11.96 9.84
C THR A 19 -10.54 -10.52 9.82
N PRO A 20 -10.90 -9.69 10.80
CA PRO A 20 -10.30 -8.36 10.95
C PRO A 20 -8.78 -8.49 11.13
N ALA A 21 -8.03 -7.74 10.33
CA ALA A 21 -6.58 -7.67 10.44
C ALA A 21 -6.17 -6.25 10.88
N PRO A 22 -5.19 -6.11 11.79
CA PRO A 22 -4.54 -4.83 12.06
C PRO A 22 -3.88 -4.24 10.80
N GLU A 23 -3.75 -2.91 10.77
CA GLU A 23 -3.13 -2.18 9.65
C GLU A 23 -1.71 -2.68 9.33
N VAL A 24 -0.92 -3.01 10.37
CA VAL A 24 0.45 -3.54 10.23
C VAL A 24 0.49 -4.88 9.49
N GLU A 25 -0.53 -5.74 9.64
CA GLU A 25 -0.58 -7.01 8.92
C GLU A 25 -0.87 -6.79 7.44
N LEU A 26 -1.71 -5.80 7.12
CA LEU A 26 -2.00 -5.41 5.74
C LEU A 26 -0.75 -4.83 5.06
N GLN A 27 0.00 -3.98 5.76
CA GLN A 27 1.29 -3.46 5.28
C GLN A 27 2.27 -4.60 4.97
N GLU A 28 2.42 -5.57 5.87
CA GLU A 28 3.33 -6.70 5.68
C GLU A 28 2.87 -7.64 4.56
N ALA A 29 1.56 -7.85 4.39
CA ALA A 29 1.02 -8.66 3.30
C ALA A 29 1.34 -8.06 1.92
N VAL A 30 1.11 -6.75 1.75
CA VAL A 30 1.39 -6.04 0.49
C VAL A 30 2.88 -5.91 0.23
N LYS A 31 3.70 -5.67 1.26
CA LYS A 31 5.16 -5.66 1.11
C LYS A 31 5.71 -6.97 0.56
N ARG A 32 5.17 -8.11 1.01
CA ARG A 32 5.61 -9.45 0.56
C ARG A 32 5.09 -9.82 -0.82
N ASN A 33 3.99 -9.21 -1.23
CA ASN A 33 3.30 -9.49 -2.49
C ASN A 33 2.89 -8.16 -3.14
N PRO A 34 3.84 -7.32 -3.59
CA PRO A 34 3.54 -6.00 -4.15
C PRO A 34 2.66 -6.07 -5.41
N GLU A 35 2.62 -7.23 -6.09
CA GLU A 35 1.72 -7.54 -7.20
C GLU A 35 0.23 -7.56 -6.81
N LEU A 36 -0.10 -7.54 -5.52
CA LEU A 36 -1.47 -7.34 -5.05
C LEU A 36 -1.99 -5.94 -5.36
N LEU A 37 -1.11 -4.95 -5.57
CA LEU A 37 -1.50 -3.60 -5.95
C LEU A 37 -1.72 -3.52 -7.47
N PRO A 38 -2.88 -3.01 -7.93
CA PRO A 38 -3.20 -2.91 -9.36
C PRO A 38 -2.51 -1.70 -10.01
N ILE A 39 -1.18 -1.67 -10.03
CA ILE A 39 -0.40 -0.51 -10.48
C ILE A 39 -0.63 -0.15 -11.96
N GLU A 40 -1.01 -1.13 -12.77
CA GLU A 40 -1.30 -0.95 -14.20
C GLU A 40 -2.56 -0.11 -14.41
N ASP A 41 -3.53 -0.17 -13.48
CA ASP A 41 -4.74 0.66 -13.52
C ASP A 41 -4.41 2.15 -13.31
N PHE A 42 -3.26 2.45 -12.70
CA PHE A 42 -2.71 3.80 -12.55
C PHE A 42 -1.75 4.19 -13.69
N GLY A 43 -1.60 3.35 -14.72
CA GLY A 43 -0.70 3.59 -15.85
C GLY A 43 0.79 3.37 -15.53
N MET A 44 1.11 2.75 -14.40
CA MET A 44 2.49 2.49 -13.98
C MET A 44 3.02 1.18 -14.58
N ALA A 45 4.30 1.17 -14.97
CA ALA A 45 4.94 -0.03 -15.51
C ALA A 45 5.47 -0.94 -14.40
N GLY A 46 4.98 -2.18 -14.35
CA GLY A 46 5.53 -3.21 -13.46
C GLY A 46 6.90 -3.75 -13.87
N PRO A 47 7.58 -4.51 -12.98
CA PRO A 47 7.16 -4.83 -11.60
C PRO A 47 7.33 -3.64 -10.65
N LEU A 48 6.57 -3.62 -9.55
CA LEU A 48 6.73 -2.66 -8.46
C LEU A 48 7.81 -3.15 -7.49
N LEU A 49 8.80 -2.30 -7.21
CA LEU A 49 9.79 -2.53 -6.16
C LEU A 49 9.38 -1.76 -4.90
N VAL A 50 9.23 -2.44 -3.76
CA VAL A 50 9.05 -1.74 -2.48
C VAL A 50 10.40 -1.24 -2.01
N ILE A 51 10.56 0.08 -1.89
CA ILE A 51 11.81 0.75 -1.53
C ILE A 51 11.81 1.35 -0.12
N GLY A 52 10.64 1.46 0.51
CA GLY A 52 10.51 2.03 1.85
C GLY A 52 9.27 1.54 2.60
N ARG A 53 9.36 1.52 3.92
CA ARG A 53 8.25 1.27 4.86
C ARG A 53 8.41 2.19 6.05
N GLU A 54 7.33 2.79 6.51
CA GLU A 54 7.36 3.82 7.57
C GLU A 54 8.40 4.91 7.25
N THR A 55 8.53 5.27 5.97
CA THR A 55 9.53 6.23 5.49
C THR A 55 9.23 7.60 6.05
N THR A 56 10.11 8.09 6.91
CA THR A 56 9.88 9.32 7.67
C THR A 56 10.09 10.55 6.79
N LEU A 57 9.06 11.38 6.72
CA LEU A 57 9.07 12.72 6.12
C LEU A 57 8.74 13.75 7.21
N PRO A 58 9.03 15.04 6.99
CA PRO A 58 8.63 16.09 7.94
C PRO A 58 7.10 16.15 8.17
N SER A 59 6.30 15.73 7.18
CA SER A 59 4.84 15.60 7.27
C SER A 59 4.34 14.32 7.96
N GLY A 60 5.23 13.41 8.38
CA GLY A 60 4.88 12.12 8.98
C GLY A 60 5.53 10.95 8.24
N ALA A 61 5.17 9.72 8.62
CA ALA A 61 5.73 8.52 8.01
C ALA A 61 4.79 7.97 6.92
N VAL A 62 5.33 7.70 5.73
CA VAL A 62 4.61 6.99 4.67
C VAL A 62 4.65 5.50 4.96
N ASP A 63 3.50 4.83 5.03
CA ASP A 63 3.46 3.40 5.37
C ASP A 63 4.25 2.53 4.39
N LEU A 64 4.09 2.76 3.09
CA LEU A 64 4.81 2.04 2.04
C LEU A 64 5.17 2.95 0.86
N VAL A 65 6.41 2.84 0.40
CA VAL A 65 6.92 3.52 -0.79
C VAL A 65 7.32 2.46 -1.82
N GLY A 66 6.72 2.54 -3.00
CA GLY A 66 7.01 1.71 -4.16
C GLY A 66 7.64 2.50 -5.31
N LEU A 67 8.41 1.81 -6.14
CA LEU A 67 9.05 2.34 -7.34
C LEU A 67 8.69 1.46 -8.53
N SER A 68 8.10 2.06 -9.56
CA SER A 68 7.79 1.37 -10.82
C SER A 68 9.07 1.15 -11.64
N ARG A 69 8.98 0.27 -12.64
CA ARG A 69 10.08 0.07 -13.60
C ARG A 69 10.42 1.34 -14.39
N ALA A 70 9.45 2.24 -14.59
CA ALA A 70 9.65 3.50 -15.29
C ALA A 70 10.22 4.61 -14.39
N GLY A 71 10.37 4.33 -13.08
CA GLY A 71 10.86 5.30 -12.10
C GLY A 71 9.75 6.10 -11.40
N ASP A 72 8.48 5.72 -11.57
CA ASP A 72 7.36 6.39 -10.89
C ASP A 72 7.31 5.96 -9.42
N LEU A 73 7.12 6.93 -8.52
CA LEU A 73 6.89 6.66 -7.10
C LEU A 73 5.41 6.36 -6.82
N LEU A 74 5.17 5.31 -6.04
CA LEU A 74 3.86 4.99 -5.47
C LEU A 74 3.94 5.16 -3.96
N LEU A 75 3.12 6.06 -3.41
CA LEU A 75 2.95 6.23 -1.97
C LEU A 75 1.64 5.55 -1.57
N VAL A 76 1.69 4.69 -0.56
CA VAL A 76 0.52 3.98 -0.05
C VAL A 76 0.37 4.28 1.42
N GLU A 77 -0.81 4.77 1.78
CA GLU A 77 -1.27 4.93 3.17
C GLU A 77 -2.34 3.85 3.42
N PHE A 78 -2.12 2.99 4.40
CA PHE A 78 -3.08 1.94 4.72
C PHE A 78 -4.12 2.47 5.71
N LYS A 79 -5.37 2.03 5.55
CA LYS A 79 -6.46 2.32 6.50
C LYS A 79 -7.38 1.12 6.62
N VAL A 80 -7.69 0.72 7.85
CA VAL A 80 -8.71 -0.31 8.12
C VAL A 80 -10.08 0.38 8.29
N GLY A 81 -10.97 0.21 7.30
CA GLY A 81 -12.19 1.02 7.10
C GLY A 81 -13.02 1.37 8.36
N PRO A 82 -13.41 0.41 9.22
CA PRO A 82 -14.22 0.73 10.40
C PRO A 82 -13.45 1.48 11.50
N ALA A 83 -12.12 1.36 11.53
CA ALA A 83 -11.26 1.95 12.56
C ALA A 83 -10.80 3.36 12.20
N ASN A 84 -10.78 3.71 10.90
CA ASN A 84 -10.28 5.00 10.43
C ASN A 84 -11.13 5.54 9.26
N PRO A 85 -12.32 6.08 9.54
CA PRO A 85 -13.26 6.52 8.50
C PRO A 85 -12.88 7.87 7.86
N ASP A 86 -11.86 8.57 8.38
CA ASP A 86 -11.47 9.89 7.89
C ASP A 86 -10.60 9.80 6.63
N PHE A 87 -11.25 9.48 5.53
CA PHE A 87 -10.66 9.47 4.19
C PHE A 87 -10.01 10.81 3.83
N ARG A 88 -10.54 11.94 4.32
CA ARG A 88 -9.99 13.26 4.01
C ARG A 88 -8.64 13.46 4.67
N HIS A 89 -8.49 12.99 5.92
CA HIS A 89 -7.21 13.03 6.60
C HIS A 89 -6.15 12.18 5.88
N ALA A 90 -6.49 10.95 5.48
CA ALA A 90 -5.59 10.11 4.70
C ALA A 90 -5.20 10.77 3.35
N THR A 91 -6.17 11.43 2.70
CA THR A 91 -5.90 12.18 1.47
C THR A 91 -4.96 13.36 1.71
N SER A 92 -5.14 14.13 2.79
CA SER A 92 -4.23 15.24 3.11
C SER A 92 -2.82 14.75 3.41
N GLN A 93 -2.67 13.63 4.13
CA GLN A 93 -1.37 13.01 4.37
C GLN A 93 -0.64 12.72 3.06
N LEU A 94 -1.32 12.06 2.10
CA LEU A 94 -0.73 11.75 0.79
C LEU A 94 -0.31 12.99 0.00
N LEU A 95 -1.10 14.07 0.05
CA LEU A 95 -0.73 15.34 -0.58
C LEU A 95 0.50 15.98 0.08
N ASP A 96 0.55 15.96 1.42
CA ASP A 96 1.68 16.48 2.18
C ASP A 96 2.95 15.67 1.89
N TYR A 97 2.86 14.34 1.82
CA TYR A 97 3.99 13.47 1.44
C TYR A 97 4.49 13.78 0.04
N GLY A 98 3.58 13.88 -0.94
CA GLY A 98 3.93 14.25 -2.31
C GLY A 98 4.62 15.61 -2.39
N SER A 99 4.17 16.59 -1.61
CA SER A 99 4.81 17.92 -1.56
C SER A 99 6.23 17.88 -0.99
N HIS A 100 6.50 17.04 0.01
CA HIS A 100 7.82 16.91 0.60
C HIS A 100 8.79 16.17 -0.31
N LEU A 101 8.30 15.23 -1.10
CA LEU A 101 9.09 14.44 -2.06
C LEU A 101 9.29 15.15 -3.41
N TRP A 102 8.54 16.21 -3.68
CA TRP A 102 8.70 16.97 -4.91
C TRP A 102 10.14 17.49 -5.05
N GLU A 103 10.74 17.25 -6.21
CA GLU A 103 12.14 17.60 -6.52
C GLU A 103 13.20 16.91 -5.63
N LYS A 104 12.84 15.86 -4.89
CA LYS A 104 13.78 15.01 -4.15
C LYS A 104 14.27 13.83 -4.98
N GLY A 105 15.51 13.43 -4.75
CA GLY A 105 16.09 12.21 -5.28
C GLY A 105 15.82 11.00 -4.38
N VAL A 106 16.15 9.80 -4.87
CA VAL A 106 16.04 8.57 -4.08
C VAL A 106 16.99 8.60 -2.88
N GLU A 107 18.10 9.34 -2.99
CA GLU A 107 19.10 9.50 -1.94
C GLU A 107 18.54 10.26 -0.72
N ASP A 108 17.47 11.03 -0.91
CA ASP A 108 16.81 11.78 0.16
C ASP A 108 15.78 10.95 0.95
N LEU A 109 15.63 9.66 0.63
CA LEU A 109 14.67 8.75 1.25
C LEU A 109 15.27 7.88 2.37
N GLU A 110 16.56 8.06 2.71
CA GLU A 110 17.26 7.35 3.81
C GLU A 110 16.90 7.85 5.23
#